data_AF-C5LK09-F1
#
_entry.id   AF-C5LK09-F1
#
_cell.length_a   1.000
_cell.length_b   1.000
_cell.length_c   1.000
_cell.angle_alpha   90.00
_cell.angle_beta   90.00
_cell.angle_gamma   90.00
#
_symmetry.space_group_name_H-M   'P 1'
#
loop_
_entity.id
_entity.type
_entity.pdbx_description
1 polymer ?
#
loop_
_entity_poly.entity_id
_entity_poly.type
_entity_poly.pdbx_seq_one_letter_code
_entity_poly.pdbx_strand_id
1 'polypeptide(L)' 'ALRLQQIAMELGLPALYIVDSGGAFLHTQAESFPEKFGRIFSNEAKMSAQGYPQLAAVVGMSTAGGAYVSRI' A
#
# COMPACT_ATOMS: atom_id res chain seq x y z
N ALA A 1 3.11 -3.95 -4.23
CA ALA A 1 2.35 -4.04 -2.96
C ALA A 1 1.42 -5.26 -2.91
N LEU A 2 0.40 -5.39 -3.77
CA LEU A 2 -0.67 -6.40 -3.63
C LEU A 2 -0.20 -7.85 -3.42
N ARG A 3 0.75 -8.35 -4.21
CA ARG A 3 1.25 -9.72 -4.05
C ARG A 3 1.98 -9.92 -2.71
N LEU A 4 2.74 -8.92 -2.25
CA LEU A 4 3.43 -8.97 -0.96
C LEU A 4 2.42 -8.92 0.20
N GLN A 5 1.40 -8.07 0.12
CA GLN A 5 0.33 -8.01 1.12
C GLN A 5 -0.46 -9.31 1.20
N GLN A 6 -0.71 -9.98 0.07
CA GLN A 6 -1.34 -11.29 0.07
C GLN A 6 -0.52 -12.30 0.87
N ILE A 7 0.79 -12.37 0.61
CA ILE A 7 1.70 -13.27 1.33
C ILE A 7 1.75 -12.90 2.82
N ALA A 8 1.87 -11.61 3.14
CA ALA A 8 1.90 -11.14 4.52
C ALA A 8 0.61 -11.50 5.28
N MET A 9 -0.55 -11.38 4.63
CA MET A 9 -1.83 -11.76 5.21
C MET A 9 -1.98 -13.28 5.39
N GLU A 10 -1.51 -14.09 4.43
CA GLU A 10 -1.49 -15.56 4.51
C GLU A 10 -0.58 -16.08 5.63
N LEU A 11 0.52 -15.38 5.91
CA LEU A 11 1.53 -15.77 6.89
C LEU A 11 1.42 -15.02 8.24
N GLY A 12 0.49 -14.07 8.36
CA GLY A 12 0.35 -13.23 9.56
C GLY A 12 1.56 -12.35 9.86
N LEU A 13 2.22 -11.84 8.82
CA LEU A 13 3.43 -11.03 8.94
C LEU A 13 3.13 -9.53 9.05
N PRO A 14 3.88 -8.78 9.87
CA PRO A 14 3.88 -7.32 9.81
C PRO A 14 4.39 -6.84 8.44
N ALA A 15 3.97 -5.65 8.03
CA ALA A 15 4.42 -5.02 6.79
C ALA A 15 5.20 -3.74 7.09
N LEU A 16 6.37 -3.60 6.46
CA LEU A 16 7.14 -2.36 6.40
C LEU A 16 7.15 -1.84 4.96
N TYR A 17 6.63 -0.65 4.75
CA TYR A 17 6.63 0.05 3.47
C TYR A 17 7.74 1.10 3.46
N ILE A 18 8.71 0.95 2.57
CA ILE A 18 9.69 2.01 2.28
C ILE A 18 9.12 2.81 1.12
N VAL A 19 8.64 4.01 1.41
CA VAL A 19 7.86 4.83 0.49
C VAL A 19 8.74 5.90 -0.15
N ASP A 20 8.92 5.76 -1.45
CA ASP A 20 9.44 6.78 -2.36
C ASP A 20 8.69 6.66 -3.70
N SER A 21 7.62 7.43 -3.85
CA SER A 21 6.71 7.34 -4.98
C SER A 21 6.18 8.71 -5.40
N GLY A 22 6.45 9.07 -6.66
CA GLY A 22 5.86 10.24 -7.31
C GLY A 22 4.39 10.08 -7.71
N GLY A 23 3.78 8.91 -7.48
CA GLY A 23 2.39 8.61 -7.81
C GLY A 23 2.22 7.51 -8.87
N ALA A 24 1.02 7.45 -9.46
CA ALA A 24 0.68 6.46 -10.49
C ALA A 24 1.18 6.91 -11.88
N PHE A 25 1.45 5.94 -12.76
CA PHE A 25 1.76 6.24 -14.15
C PHE A 25 0.49 6.64 -14.91
N LEU A 26 0.38 7.92 -15.26
CA LEU A 26 -0.86 8.50 -15.77
C LEU A 26 -1.31 7.95 -17.13
N HIS A 27 -0.36 7.56 -18.00
CA HIS A 27 -0.69 7.03 -19.32
C HIS A 27 -1.46 5.70 -19.26
N THR A 28 -1.28 4.92 -18.19
CA THR A 28 -2.00 3.65 -17.97
C THR A 28 -2.92 3.69 -16.75
N GLN A 29 -3.36 4.90 -16.35
CA GLN A 29 -4.16 5.09 -15.14
C GLN A 29 -5.46 4.26 -15.15
N ALA A 30 -6.11 4.12 -16.31
CA ALA A 30 -7.36 3.38 -16.44
C ALA A 30 -7.21 1.88 -16.10
N GLU A 31 -6.01 1.33 -16.27
CA GLU A 31 -5.70 -0.08 -16.00
C GLU A 31 -5.32 -0.34 -14.54
N SER A 32 -4.95 0.71 -13.80
CA SER A 32 -4.30 0.61 -12.49
C SER A 32 -5.14 1.21 -11.37
N PHE A 33 -5.84 2.31 -11.63
CA PHE A 33 -6.56 3.08 -10.62
C PHE A 33 -7.85 2.40 -10.12
N PRO A 34 -8.73 1.85 -11.00
CA PRO A 34 -10.02 1.32 -10.57
C PRO A 34 -9.92 0.12 -9.63
N GLU A 35 -9.00 -0.82 -9.88
CA GLU A 35 -8.95 -2.08 -9.12
C GLU A 35 -7.71 -2.25 -8.22
N LYS A 36 -6.54 -1.72 -8.61
CA LYS A 36 -5.27 -2.09 -7.98
C LYS A 36 -4.86 -1.13 -6.88
N PHE A 37 -4.94 0.18 -7.12
CA PHE A 37 -4.49 1.18 -6.14
C PHE A 37 -5.33 1.20 -4.86
N GLY A 38 -6.67 1.23 -4.97
CA GLY A 38 -7.54 1.25 -3.79
C GLY A 38 -7.44 -0.03 -2.93
N ARG A 39 -7.09 -1.15 -3.55
CA ARG A 39 -7.01 -2.44 -2.84
C ARG A 39 -5.81 -2.53 -1.89
N ILE A 40 -4.74 -1.76 -2.15
CA ILE A 40 -3.56 -1.69 -1.28
C ILE A 40 -3.96 -1.19 0.11
N PHE A 41 -4.70 -0.07 0.17
CA PHE A 41 -5.13 0.56 1.43
C PHE A 41 -6.21 -0.27 2.15
N SER A 42 -7.11 -0.89 1.39
CA SER A 42 -8.10 -1.83 1.92
C SER A 42 -7.45 -3.03 2.60
N ASN A 43 -6.36 -3.56 2.02
CA ASN A 43 -5.60 -4.65 2.62
C ASN A 43 -4.83 -4.19 3.86
N GLU A 44 -4.19 -3.01 3.84
CA GLU A 44 -3.52 -2.41 5.01
C GLU A 44 -4.49 -2.28 6.19
N ALA A 45 -5.67 -1.71 5.96
CA ALA A 45 -6.70 -1.58 6.98
C ALA A 45 -7.16 -2.94 7.53
N LYS A 46 -7.34 -3.94 6.67
CA LYS A 46 -7.73 -5.31 7.09
C LYS A 46 -6.64 -6.00 7.90
N MET A 47 -5.38 -5.88 7.50
CA MET A 47 -4.24 -6.46 8.22
C MET A 47 -4.05 -5.76 9.58
N SER A 48 -4.19 -4.44 9.62
CA SER A 48 -4.17 -3.66 10.86
C SER A 48 -5.29 -4.09 11.82
N ALA A 49 -6.51 -4.29 11.31
CA ALA A 49 -7.63 -4.81 12.10
C ALA A 49 -7.43 -6.25 12.60
N GLN A 50 -6.62 -7.05 11.91
CA GLN A 50 -6.20 -8.40 12.35
C GLN A 50 -5.03 -8.34 13.36
N GLY A 51 -4.49 -7.16 13.66
CA GLY A 51 -3.39 -6.97 14.59
C GLY A 51 -2.01 -7.10 13.96
N TYR A 52 -1.89 -7.17 12.63
CA TYR A 52 -0.59 -7.18 11.94
C TYR A 52 -0.09 -5.75 11.74
N PRO A 53 1.02 -5.34 12.39
CA PRO A 53 1.54 -3.98 12.28
C PRO A 53 1.77 -3.56 10.83
N GLN A 54 1.26 -2.38 10.47
CA GLN A 54 1.53 -1.70 9.21
C GLN A 54 2.43 -0.51 9.54
N LEU A 55 3.67 -0.51 9.03
CA LEU A 55 4.64 0.53 9.29
C LEU A 55 5.09 1.14 7.97
N ALA A 56 5.25 2.46 7.92
CA ALA A 56 5.73 3.16 6.74
C ALA A 56 6.92 4.07 7.09
N ALA A 57 7.98 3.97 6.30
CA ALA A 57 9.10 4.89 6.30
C ALA A 57 9.10 5.67 4.98
N VAL A 58 8.80 6.97 5.03
CA VAL A 58 8.83 7.83 3.84
C VAL A 58 10.23 8.37 3.68
N VAL A 59 10.90 7.97 2.60
CA VAL A 59 12.30 8.32 2.32
C VAL A 59 12.46 9.25 1.11
N GLY A 60 11.34 9.62 0.46
CA GLY A 60 11.31 10.51 -0.69
C GLY A 60 9.92 11.06 -0.97
N MET A 61 9.50 11.09 -2.24
CA MET A 61 8.19 11.65 -2.59
C MET A 61 7.04 10.75 -2.10
N SER A 62 5.91 11.37 -1.73
CA SER A 62 4.72 10.65 -1.26
C SER A 62 3.46 11.44 -1.65
N THR A 63 3.17 11.45 -2.96
CA THR A 63 2.08 12.26 -3.53
C THR A 63 0.86 11.41 -3.87
N ALA A 64 -0.34 11.97 -3.68
CA ALA A 64 -1.63 11.35 -4.01
C ALA A 64 -1.78 9.93 -3.43
N GLY A 65 -1.84 8.89 -4.27
CA GLY A 65 -1.94 7.51 -3.80
C GLY A 65 -0.79 7.08 -2.88
N GLY A 66 0.41 7.63 -3.08
CA GLY A 66 1.56 7.37 -2.19
C GLY A 66 1.37 7.89 -0.77
N ALA A 67 0.55 8.93 -0.57
CA ALA A 67 0.30 9.54 0.74
C ALA A 67 -0.60 8.69 1.65
N TYR A 68 -1.35 7.75 1.09
CA TYR A 68 -2.24 6.88 1.88
C TYR A 68 -1.49 5.72 2.54
N VAL A 69 -0.36 5.29 1.97
CA VAL A 69 0.48 4.22 2.54
C VAL A 69 1.08 4.61 3.89
N SER A 70 1.29 5.90 4.15
CA SER A 70 1.86 6.42 5.41
C SER A 70 0.83 6.84 6.45
N ARG A 71 -0.47 6.69 6.16
CA ARG A 71 -1.58 7.22 6.97
C ARG A 71 -2.33 6.15 7.78
N ILE A 72 -2.12 4.87 7.49
CA ILE A 72 -2.68 3.71 8.22
C ILE A 72 -1.60 3.13 9.12
#